data_AF-A0A356EGQ0-F1
#
_entry.id   AF-A0A356EGQ0-F1
#
_cell.length_a   1.000
_cell.length_b   1.000
_cell.length_c   1.000
_cell.angle_alpha   90.00
_cell.angle_beta   90.00
_cell.angle_gamma   90.00
#
_symmetry.space_group_name_H-M   'P 1'
#
loop_
_entity.id
_entity.type
_entity.pdbx_description
1 polymer ?
#
loop_
_entity_poly.entity_id
_entity_poly.type
_entity_poly.pdbx_seq_one_letter_code
_entity_poly.pdbx_strand_id
1 'polypeptide(L)'
;MNSAAYSIETRAPTVASIVFADDSLNVAGPSSLVTITFSEAVTGFTVGDISAPNGALSTFDGTGTTYTVTFTATATTEAASNSFQVGTGYVDAAGNSGSVGSSAYSIDTKAPSVASIVFADDSLNIAGPSSLVTVTFSEAVTGFTVGDISAPNGALSTFDGAGTTYTVTFTATCQYRSGQQQLPSWLWLR
;
A
#
# COMPACT_ATOMS: atom_id res chain seq x y z
N MET A 1 20.18 -5.99 67.77
CA MET A 1 20.52 -5.24 66.55
C MET A 1 19.44 -5.57 65.54
N ASN A 2 18.59 -4.62 65.16
CA ASN A 2 17.53 -4.83 64.19
C ASN A 2 18.16 -4.69 62.80
N SER A 3 18.48 -5.79 62.11
CA SER A 3 18.98 -5.69 60.74
C SER A 3 17.81 -5.35 59.83
N ALA A 4 17.74 -4.11 59.38
CA ALA A 4 16.91 -3.78 58.22
C ALA A 4 17.43 -4.60 57.03
N ALA A 5 16.60 -5.49 56.49
CA ALA A 5 16.91 -6.16 55.24
C ALA A 5 16.86 -5.10 54.13
N TYR A 6 17.99 -4.86 53.47
CA TYR A 6 18.03 -4.08 52.24
C TYR A 6 17.70 -5.03 51.09
N SER A 7 16.50 -4.90 50.50
CA SER A 7 16.19 -5.56 49.24
C SER A 7 16.70 -4.68 48.10
N ILE A 8 17.67 -5.19 47.35
CA ILE A 8 18.08 -4.60 46.06
C ILE A 8 17.20 -5.23 45.00
N GLU A 9 16.47 -4.39 44.28
CA GLU A 9 15.75 -4.76 43.06
C GLU A 9 16.80 -4.80 41.93
N THR A 10 16.82 -5.88 41.14
CA THR A 10 17.78 -6.04 40.03
C THR A 10 17.12 -6.45 38.71
N ARG A 11 15.80 -6.51 38.63
CA ARG A 11 15.10 -6.95 37.43
C ARG A 11 14.77 -5.73 36.59
N ALA A 12 15.45 -5.63 35.45
CA ALA A 12 15.20 -4.58 34.49
C ALA A 12 13.79 -4.66 33.85
N PRO A 13 13.19 -3.51 33.52
CA PRO A 13 11.92 -3.46 32.80
C PRO A 13 12.08 -3.91 31.35
N THR A 14 11.14 -4.70 30.84
CA THR A 14 11.11 -5.14 29.43
C THR A 14 9.90 -4.58 28.70
N VAL A 15 9.97 -4.51 27.37
CA VAL A 15 8.78 -4.31 26.54
C VAL A 15 7.97 -5.61 26.56
N ALA A 16 6.82 -5.60 27.23
CA ALA A 16 5.93 -6.74 27.33
C ALA A 16 5.11 -6.94 26.04
N SER A 17 4.66 -5.86 25.41
CA SER A 17 3.96 -5.92 24.12
C SER A 17 4.01 -4.60 23.35
N ILE A 18 3.89 -4.71 22.03
CA ILE A 18 3.65 -3.59 21.11
C ILE A 18 2.51 -4.04 20.19
N VAL A 19 1.35 -3.41 20.31
CA VAL A 19 0.13 -3.80 19.61
C VAL A 19 -0.36 -2.63 18.77
N PHE A 20 -0.45 -2.86 17.47
CA PHE A 20 -1.14 -1.95 16.55
C PHE A 20 -2.64 -2.25 16.60
N ALA A 21 -3.47 -1.21 16.53
CA ALA A 21 -4.90 -1.39 16.28
C ALA A 21 -5.15 -2.02 14.89
N ASP A 22 -4.30 -1.65 13.92
CA ASP A 22 -4.17 -2.25 12.59
C ASP A 22 -2.68 -2.31 12.21
N ASP A 23 -2.13 -3.52 11.99
CA ASP A 23 -0.75 -3.76 11.57
C ASP A 23 -0.60 -3.94 10.04
N SER A 24 -1.69 -3.78 9.30
CA SER A 24 -1.77 -3.89 7.83
C SER A 24 -2.28 -2.59 7.22
N LEU A 25 -1.47 -1.53 7.34
CA LEU A 25 -1.85 -0.19 6.93
C LEU A 25 -1.96 -0.08 5.41
N ASN A 26 -3.02 0.56 4.93
CA ASN A 26 -3.26 0.73 3.49
C ASN A 26 -3.79 2.12 3.15
N VAL A 27 -4.04 2.38 1.86
CA VAL A 27 -4.54 3.69 1.38
C VAL A 27 -5.84 4.15 2.07
N ALA A 28 -6.73 3.24 2.46
CA ALA A 28 -7.99 3.56 3.15
C ALA A 28 -7.82 3.73 4.66
N GLY A 29 -6.82 3.07 5.24
CA GLY A 29 -6.46 3.15 6.66
C GLY A 29 -4.96 3.34 6.85
N PRO A 30 -4.40 4.53 6.56
CA PRO A 30 -2.95 4.76 6.61
C PRO A 30 -2.45 5.06 8.02
N SER A 31 -3.31 5.10 9.05
CA SER A 31 -2.94 5.42 10.42
C SER A 31 -3.45 4.37 11.40
N SER A 32 -2.63 4.07 12.41
CA SER A 32 -2.90 3.05 13.42
C SER A 32 -2.43 3.53 14.80
N LEU A 33 -3.26 3.34 15.83
CA LEU A 33 -2.85 3.56 17.21
C LEU A 33 -1.98 2.38 17.65
N VAL A 34 -0.77 2.67 18.13
CA VAL A 34 0.15 1.68 18.68
C VAL A 34 0.15 1.79 20.19
N THR A 35 -0.14 0.68 20.87
CA THR A 35 -0.08 0.56 22.33
C THR A 35 1.16 -0.22 22.72
N ILE A 36 2.01 0.40 23.54
CA ILE A 36 3.25 -0.16 24.07
C ILE A 36 3.03 -0.44 25.55
N THR A 37 3.27 -1.68 25.98
CA THR A 37 3.16 -2.10 27.38
C THR A 37 4.50 -2.59 27.87
N PHE A 38 4.94 -2.09 29.02
CA PHE A 38 6.14 -2.54 29.73
C PHE A 38 5.79 -3.55 30.82
N SER A 39 6.78 -4.36 31.24
CA SER A 39 6.62 -5.33 32.33
C SER A 39 6.37 -4.69 33.70
N GLU A 40 6.77 -3.43 33.87
CA GLU A 40 6.57 -2.61 35.05
C GLU A 40 6.62 -1.12 34.68
N ALA A 41 6.41 -0.25 35.66
CA ALA A 41 6.37 1.19 35.42
C ALA A 41 7.78 1.73 35.08
N VAL A 42 7.88 2.48 33.99
CA VAL A 42 9.14 3.07 33.51
C VAL A 42 9.10 4.60 33.54
N THR A 43 10.28 5.20 33.54
CA THR A 43 10.51 6.63 33.36
C THR A 43 11.55 6.87 32.27
N GLY A 44 11.55 8.06 31.67
CA GLY A 44 12.49 8.41 30.61
C GLY A 44 12.08 7.96 29.20
N PHE A 45 11.06 7.09 29.07
CA PHE A 45 10.55 6.68 27.75
C PHE A 45 9.89 7.86 27.01
N THR A 46 10.35 8.12 25.79
CA THR A 46 9.87 9.18 24.91
C THR A 46 9.65 8.67 23.49
N VAL A 47 9.00 9.47 22.64
CA VAL A 47 8.88 9.16 21.20
C VAL A 47 10.24 9.06 20.51
N GLY A 48 11.30 9.68 21.04
CA GLY A 48 12.67 9.56 20.51
C GLY A 48 13.29 8.18 20.67
N ASP A 49 12.73 7.35 21.56
CA ASP A 49 13.14 5.96 21.78
C ASP A 49 12.47 4.99 20.79
N ILE A 50 11.63 5.50 19.88
CA ILE A 50 10.89 4.70 18.92
C ILE A 50 11.46 4.89 17.51
N SER A 51 11.72 3.78 16.83
CA SER A 51 12.06 3.75 15.41
C SER A 51 10.98 2.99 14.64
N ALA A 52 10.37 3.65 13.66
CA ALA A 52 9.31 3.08 12.83
C ALA A 52 9.51 3.54 11.37
N PRO A 53 10.21 2.78 10.53
CA PRO A 53 10.45 3.16 9.14
C PRO A 53 9.16 3.28 8.33
N ASN A 54 9.21 4.00 7.20
CA ASN A 54 8.09 4.15 6.28
C ASN A 54 6.82 4.76 6.92
N GLY A 55 7.00 5.60 7.93
CA GLY A 55 5.91 6.40 8.50
C GLY A 55 6.39 7.48 9.45
N ALA A 56 5.41 8.15 10.07
CA ALA A 56 5.61 9.20 11.06
C ALA A 56 4.88 8.85 12.35
N LEU A 57 5.46 9.28 13.48
CA LEU A 57 4.89 9.12 14.81
C LEU A 57 4.27 10.44 15.28
N SER A 58 3.09 10.38 15.87
CA SER A 58 2.38 11.54 16.44
C SER A 58 1.56 11.13 17.67
N THR A 59 1.00 12.12 18.37
CA THR A 59 0.11 11.92 19.53
C THR A 59 0.67 10.91 20.56
N PHE A 60 1.93 11.07 20.95
CA PHE A 60 2.55 10.25 21.99
C PHE A 60 1.97 10.64 23.35
N ASP A 61 1.44 9.66 24.09
CA ASP A 61 0.83 9.84 25.40
C ASP A 61 0.99 8.58 26.27
N GLY A 62 0.70 8.69 27.55
CA GLY A 62 0.76 7.60 28.52
C GLY A 62 1.91 7.74 29.53
N THR A 63 1.88 6.88 30.55
CA THR A 63 2.81 6.92 31.68
C THR A 63 2.94 5.55 32.32
N GLY A 64 4.02 5.33 33.09
CA GLY A 64 4.19 4.13 33.89
C GLY A 64 4.37 2.90 33.01
N THR A 65 3.38 2.02 32.96
CA THR A 65 3.46 0.75 32.23
C THR A 65 2.96 0.84 30.79
N THR A 66 2.18 1.86 30.43
CA THR A 66 1.42 1.87 29.18
C THR A 66 1.53 3.21 28.48
N TYR A 67 1.92 3.14 27.21
CA TYR A 67 2.09 4.29 26.33
C TYR A 67 1.36 4.05 25.02
N THR A 68 0.93 5.12 24.39
CA THR A 68 0.28 5.10 23.09
C THR A 68 0.95 6.10 22.15
N VAL A 69 1.01 5.76 20.87
CA VAL A 69 1.50 6.65 19.81
C VAL A 69 0.71 6.35 18.54
N THR A 70 0.36 7.37 17.76
CA THR A 70 -0.23 7.17 16.44
C THR A 70 0.91 7.02 15.43
N PHE A 71 0.92 5.88 14.72
CA PHE A 71 1.76 5.67 13.55
C PHE A 71 0.95 5.95 12.28
N THR A 72 1.50 6.78 11.39
CA THR A 72 0.92 7.04 10.07
C THR A 72 1.91 6.62 9.00
N ALA A 73 1.53 5.64 8.18
CA ALA A 73 2.32 5.17 7.06
C ALA A 73 2.55 6.28 6.02
N THR A 74 3.75 6.32 5.45
CA THR A 74 4.08 7.21 4.33
C THR A 74 3.22 6.84 3.12
N ALA A 75 2.69 7.83 2.40
CA ALA A 75 1.91 7.60 1.19
C ALA A 75 2.74 6.91 0.09
N THR A 76 2.07 6.28 -0.88
CA THR A 76 2.71 5.68 -2.07
C THR A 76 3.83 4.67 -1.73
N THR A 77 3.73 4.01 -0.59
CA THR A 77 4.73 3.09 -0.08
C THR A 77 4.17 1.67 -0.07
N GLU A 78 5.01 0.72 -0.48
CA GLU A 78 4.70 -0.71 -0.45
C GLU A 78 5.85 -1.41 0.28
N ALA A 79 5.58 -1.95 1.46
CA ALA A 79 6.56 -2.60 2.31
C ALA A 79 5.88 -3.73 3.09
N ALA A 80 6.05 -4.96 2.58
CA ALA A 80 5.46 -6.17 3.16
C ALA A 80 5.98 -6.52 4.55
N SER A 81 7.14 -5.98 4.94
CA SER A 81 7.74 -6.21 6.26
C SER A 81 8.49 -4.98 6.74
N ASN A 82 8.02 -4.42 7.85
CA ASN A 82 8.68 -3.37 8.61
C ASN A 82 8.80 -3.81 10.08
N SER A 83 9.64 -3.11 10.85
CA SER A 83 9.85 -3.38 12.26
C SER A 83 9.74 -2.09 13.08
N PHE A 84 8.71 -2.02 13.91
CA PHE A 84 8.53 -0.97 14.90
C PHE A 84 9.37 -1.35 16.11
N GLN A 85 10.31 -0.49 16.50
CA GLN A 85 11.31 -0.78 17.51
C GLN A 85 11.22 0.21 18.65
N VAL A 86 11.26 -0.30 19.88
CA VAL A 86 11.46 0.45 21.11
C VAL A 86 12.90 0.24 21.57
N GLY A 87 13.64 1.33 21.77
CA GLY A 87 15.02 1.36 22.24
C GLY A 87 15.13 1.18 23.77
N THR A 88 16.27 1.58 24.34
CA THR A 88 16.59 1.36 25.77
C THR A 88 16.64 2.64 26.60
N GLY A 89 16.07 3.76 26.13
CA GLY A 89 16.15 5.07 26.79
C GLY A 89 15.29 5.21 28.06
N TYR A 90 14.76 4.11 28.58
CA TYR A 90 13.87 4.09 29.74
C TYR A 90 14.45 3.24 30.88
N VAL A 91 14.07 3.58 32.11
CA VAL A 91 14.52 2.92 33.35
C VAL A 91 13.34 2.69 34.29
N ASP A 92 13.45 1.71 35.18
CA ASP A 92 12.52 1.53 36.30
C ASP A 92 12.81 2.49 37.47
N ALA A 93 12.09 2.34 38.58
CA ALA A 93 12.29 3.12 39.80
C ALA A 93 13.61 2.82 40.54
N ALA A 94 14.19 1.64 40.34
CA ALA A 94 15.48 1.24 40.91
C ALA A 94 16.67 1.71 40.05
N GLY A 95 16.41 2.22 38.85
CA GLY A 95 17.40 2.73 37.91
C GLY A 95 17.94 1.68 36.94
N ASN A 96 17.33 0.49 36.85
CA ASN A 96 17.76 -0.50 35.88
C ASN A 96 17.29 -0.09 34.47
N SER A 97 18.20 -0.14 33.50
CA SER A 97 17.90 0.18 32.10
C SER A 97 17.05 -0.89 31.43
N GLY A 98 16.10 -0.44 30.61
CA GLY A 98 15.24 -1.32 29.85
C GLY A 98 15.93 -2.04 28.68
N SER A 99 15.22 -3.04 28.13
CA SER A 99 15.64 -3.78 26.94
C SER A 99 14.89 -3.35 25.68
N VAL A 100 15.45 -3.63 24.51
CA VAL A 100 14.73 -3.40 23.25
C VAL A 100 13.47 -4.26 23.13
N GLY A 101 12.51 -3.80 22.33
CA GLY A 101 11.34 -4.57 21.92
C GLY A 101 10.93 -4.23 20.48
N SER A 102 10.24 -5.14 19.81
CA SER A 102 9.77 -4.88 18.45
C SER A 102 8.43 -5.55 18.13
N SER A 103 7.78 -5.02 17.11
CA SER A 103 6.62 -5.63 16.47
C SER A 103 6.65 -5.37 14.96
N ALA A 104 6.15 -6.33 14.18
CA ALA A 104 6.11 -6.23 12.73
C ALA A 104 4.84 -5.53 12.26
N TYR A 105 4.93 -4.84 11.12
CA TYR A 105 3.77 -4.29 10.42
C TYR A 105 4.05 -4.25 8.92
N SER A 106 2.98 -4.16 8.14
CA SER A 106 3.02 -4.03 6.68
C SER A 106 2.36 -2.74 6.23
N ILE A 107 2.79 -2.24 5.07
CA ILE A 107 2.28 -1.01 4.47
C ILE A 107 1.98 -1.28 3.00
N ASP A 108 0.78 -0.91 2.57
CA ASP A 108 0.37 -0.81 1.17
C ASP A 108 -0.47 0.45 0.92
N THR A 109 0.19 1.60 0.88
CA THR A 109 -0.44 2.91 0.62
C THR A 109 -0.26 3.34 -0.83
N LYS A 110 0.20 2.44 -1.70
CA LYS A 110 0.30 2.66 -3.12
C LYS A 110 -1.07 2.38 -3.75
N ALA A 111 -1.50 3.23 -4.66
CA ALA A 111 -2.79 3.08 -5.29
C ALA A 111 -2.66 2.25 -6.58
N PRO A 112 -3.73 1.52 -6.97
CA PRO A 112 -3.70 0.77 -8.21
C PRO A 112 -3.54 1.69 -9.42
N SER A 113 -2.75 1.24 -10.39
CA SER A 113 -2.50 1.96 -11.64
C SER A 113 -2.60 1.01 -12.82
N VAL A 114 -2.89 1.53 -14.01
CA VAL A 114 -2.82 0.74 -15.24
C VAL A 114 -1.34 0.51 -15.58
N ALA A 115 -0.90 -0.75 -15.52
CA ALA A 115 0.46 -1.15 -15.84
C ALA A 115 0.67 -1.30 -17.35
N SER A 116 -0.31 -1.86 -18.08
CA SER A 116 -0.24 -1.97 -19.54
C SER A 116 -1.61 -2.10 -20.19
N ILE A 117 -1.65 -1.76 -21.48
CA ILE A 117 -2.77 -2.02 -22.39
C ILE A 117 -2.16 -2.64 -23.65
N VAL A 118 -2.59 -3.84 -24.01
CA VAL A 118 -2.04 -4.60 -25.14
C VAL A 118 -3.16 -5.03 -26.06
N PHE A 119 -3.01 -4.72 -27.34
CA PHE A 119 -3.88 -5.25 -28.40
C PHE A 119 -3.29 -6.56 -28.91
N ALA A 120 -4.12 -7.59 -29.07
CA ALA A 120 -3.72 -8.83 -29.71
C ALA A 120 -3.43 -8.63 -31.21
N ASP A 121 -4.14 -7.70 -31.86
CA ASP A 121 -3.88 -7.24 -33.22
C ASP A 121 -3.80 -5.70 -33.23
N ASP A 122 -2.65 -5.17 -33.61
CA ASP A 122 -2.37 -3.73 -33.67
C ASP A 122 -2.72 -3.12 -35.04
N SER A 123 -3.11 -3.94 -36.02
CA SER A 123 -3.24 -3.58 -37.44
C SER A 123 -4.64 -3.91 -37.98
N LEU A 124 -5.64 -3.26 -37.38
CA LEU A 124 -7.06 -3.47 -37.72
C LEU A 124 -7.43 -2.85 -39.08
N ASN A 125 -8.20 -3.60 -39.87
CA ASN A 125 -8.71 -3.16 -41.17
C ASN A 125 -10.13 -3.69 -41.41
N ILE A 126 -10.72 -3.39 -42.57
CA ILE A 126 -12.11 -3.75 -42.84
C ILE A 126 -12.39 -5.27 -42.83
N ALA A 127 -11.39 -6.10 -43.15
CA ALA A 127 -11.52 -7.56 -43.14
C ALA A 127 -11.28 -8.16 -41.74
N GLY A 128 -10.61 -7.41 -40.85
CA GLY A 128 -10.37 -7.78 -39.46
C GLY A 128 -10.43 -6.53 -38.58
N PRO A 129 -11.65 -6.04 -38.24
CA PRO A 129 -11.80 -4.77 -37.55
C PRO A 129 -11.71 -4.89 -36.02
N SER A 130 -11.52 -6.10 -35.49
CA SER A 130 -11.58 -6.38 -34.05
C SER A 130 -10.25 -6.89 -33.50
N SER A 131 -9.87 -6.39 -32.32
CA SER A 131 -8.78 -6.94 -31.50
C SER A 131 -9.27 -7.19 -30.09
N LEU A 132 -8.79 -8.27 -29.47
CA LEU A 132 -8.83 -8.41 -28.02
C LEU A 132 -7.85 -7.40 -27.42
N VAL A 133 -8.29 -6.66 -26.42
CA VAL A 133 -7.47 -5.71 -25.66
C VAL A 133 -7.35 -6.24 -24.25
N THR A 134 -6.12 -6.43 -23.80
CA THR A 134 -5.80 -6.82 -22.43
C THR A 134 -5.33 -5.60 -21.66
N VAL A 135 -6.03 -5.27 -20.58
CA VAL A 135 -5.65 -4.23 -19.61
C VAL A 135 -5.10 -4.93 -18.37
N THR A 136 -3.88 -4.56 -17.98
CA THR A 136 -3.22 -5.08 -16.79
C THR A 136 -3.03 -3.94 -15.80
N PHE A 137 -3.44 -4.13 -14.56
CA PHE A 137 -3.22 -3.22 -13.43
C PHE A 137 -2.00 -3.64 -12.62
N SER A 138 -1.42 -2.69 -11.89
CA SER A 138 -0.27 -2.92 -10.99
C SER A 138 -0.62 -3.80 -9.78
N GLU A 139 -1.90 -3.83 -9.40
CA GLU A 139 -2.45 -4.62 -8.31
C GLU A 139 -3.93 -4.92 -8.60
N ALA A 140 -4.56 -5.75 -7.77
CA ALA A 140 -5.94 -6.15 -8.00
C ALA A 140 -6.91 -4.97 -7.80
N VAL A 141 -7.69 -4.66 -8.83
CA VAL A 141 -8.76 -3.64 -8.75
C VAL A 141 -10.13 -4.30 -8.68
N THR A 142 -11.07 -3.64 -8.01
CA THR A 142 -12.49 -3.99 -8.01
C THR A 142 -13.31 -2.83 -8.58
N GLY A 143 -14.47 -3.14 -9.15
CA GLY A 143 -15.36 -2.13 -9.73
C GLY A 143 -14.92 -1.55 -11.08
N PHE A 144 -13.83 -2.06 -11.68
CA PHE A 144 -13.48 -1.73 -13.07
C PHE A 144 -14.45 -2.43 -14.04
N THR A 145 -15.06 -1.65 -14.92
CA THR A 145 -16.09 -2.10 -15.85
C THR A 145 -15.83 -1.53 -17.25
N VAL A 146 -16.55 -2.03 -18.26
CA VAL A 146 -16.50 -1.47 -19.61
C VAL A 146 -16.90 0.01 -19.67
N GLY A 147 -17.69 0.49 -18.72
CA GLY A 147 -18.09 1.91 -18.62
C GLY A 147 -16.93 2.84 -18.28
N ASP A 148 -15.85 2.30 -17.70
CA ASP A 148 -14.64 3.06 -17.36
C ASP A 148 -13.68 3.20 -18.55
N ILE A 149 -14.00 2.59 -19.70
CA ILE A 149 -13.17 2.58 -20.90
C ILE A 149 -13.80 3.47 -21.98
N SER A 150 -13.04 4.46 -22.43
CA SER A 150 -13.41 5.29 -23.58
C SER A 150 -12.74 4.77 -24.86
N ALA A 151 -13.55 4.51 -25.88
CA ALA A 151 -13.11 3.99 -27.18
C ALA A 151 -13.56 4.92 -28.33
N PRO A 152 -12.98 6.13 -28.45
CA PRO A 152 -13.30 7.01 -29.58
C PRO A 152 -12.82 6.30 -30.86
N ASN A 153 -13.73 6.08 -31.81
CA ASN A 153 -13.52 5.33 -33.06
C ASN A 153 -13.62 3.80 -32.95
N GLY A 154 -14.27 3.27 -31.92
CA GLY A 154 -14.63 1.86 -31.90
C GLY A 154 -15.81 1.57 -30.99
N ALA A 155 -16.25 0.32 -31.01
CA ALA A 155 -17.18 -0.24 -30.06
C ALA A 155 -16.45 -1.24 -29.17
N LEU A 156 -16.83 -1.30 -27.89
CA LEU A 156 -16.33 -2.27 -26.94
C LEU A 156 -17.36 -3.38 -26.74
N SER A 157 -16.91 -4.63 -26.67
CA SER A 157 -17.74 -5.80 -26.39
C SER A 157 -16.96 -6.86 -25.63
N THR A 158 -17.64 -7.91 -25.14
CA THR A 158 -17.02 -9.05 -24.44
C THR A 158 -16.02 -8.65 -23.33
N PHE A 159 -16.46 -7.78 -22.43
CA PHE A 159 -15.66 -7.43 -21.26
C PHE A 159 -15.66 -8.59 -20.26
N ASP A 160 -14.46 -9.02 -19.85
CA ASP A 160 -14.26 -10.12 -18.90
C ASP A 160 -12.97 -9.89 -18.08
N GLY A 161 -12.80 -10.64 -17.01
CA GLY A 161 -11.63 -10.59 -16.14
C GLY A 161 -11.93 -10.09 -14.73
N ALA A 162 -10.89 -10.13 -13.88
CA ALA A 162 -10.97 -9.77 -12.47
C ALA A 162 -9.56 -9.51 -11.90
N GLY A 163 -9.50 -8.82 -10.77
CA GLY A 163 -8.25 -8.57 -10.07
C GLY A 163 -7.32 -7.69 -10.89
N THR A 164 -6.20 -8.23 -11.35
CA THR A 164 -5.16 -7.47 -12.07
C THR A 164 -5.36 -7.42 -13.57
N THR A 165 -6.16 -8.32 -14.16
CA THR A 165 -6.21 -8.49 -15.62
C THR A 165 -7.65 -8.50 -16.11
N TYR A 166 -7.91 -7.64 -17.09
CA TYR A 166 -9.20 -7.52 -17.78
C TYR A 166 -9.00 -7.61 -19.27
N THR A 167 -9.97 -8.19 -19.97
CA THR A 167 -10.01 -8.25 -21.42
C THR A 167 -11.28 -7.61 -21.96
N VAL A 168 -11.18 -6.96 -23.11
CA VAL A 168 -12.31 -6.38 -23.83
C VAL A 168 -12.05 -6.48 -25.32
N THR A 169 -13.05 -6.81 -26.11
CA THR A 169 -12.93 -6.75 -27.58
C THR A 169 -13.19 -5.32 -28.03
N PHE A 170 -12.19 -4.71 -28.65
CA PHE A 170 -12.33 -3.45 -29.38
C PHE A 170 -12.60 -3.75 -30.85
N THR A 171 -13.69 -3.21 -31.39
CA THR A 171 -14.00 -3.23 -32.82
C THR A 171 -13.90 -1.82 -33.37
N ALA A 172 -12.91 -1.58 -34.21
CA ALA A 172 -12.71 -0.30 -34.87
C ALA A 172 -13.94 0.05 -35.72
N THR A 173 -14.42 1.29 -35.60
CA THR A 173 -15.42 1.83 -36.51
C THR A 173 -14.71 2.17 -37.82
N CYS A 174 -14.64 1.22 -38.74
CA CYS A 174 -14.11 1.47 -40.07
C CYS A 174 -15.01 2.47 -40.79
N GLN A 175 -14.59 3.73 -40.88
CA GLN A 175 -15.23 4.67 -41.79
C GLN A 175 -14.87 4.25 -43.20
N TYR A 176 -15.86 3.75 -43.96
CA TYR A 176 -15.74 3.67 -45.40
C TYR A 176 -15.60 5.12 -45.90
N ARG A 177 -14.39 5.54 -46.29
CA ARG A 177 -14.23 6.70 -47.18
C ARG A 177 -14.75 6.29 -48.55
N SER A 178 -16.08 6.29 -48.69
CA SER A 178 -16.74 6.39 -49.99
C SER A 178 -16.20 7.64 -50.67
N GLY A 179 -15.36 7.47 -51.70
CA GLY A 179 -14.93 8.58 -52.55
C GLY A 179 -13.45 8.96 -52.54
N GLN A 180 -12.54 8.12 -52.04
CA GLN A 180 -11.14 8.19 -52.48
C GLN A 180 -10.83 6.92 -53.27
N GLN A 181 -11.41 6.82 -54.48
CA GLN A 181 -10.60 6.32 -55.58
C GLN A 181 -9.44 7.30 -55.70
N GLN A 182 -8.30 6.96 -55.11
CA GLN A 182 -7.06 7.55 -55.57
C GLN A 182 -6.89 7.00 -56.98
N LEU A 183 -7.39 7.75 -57.96
CA LEU A 183 -7.02 7.52 -59.36
C LEU A 183 -5.49 7.58 -59.39
N PRO A 184 -4.78 6.56 -59.90
CA PRO A 184 -3.41 6.75 -60.29
C PRO A 184 -3.38 7.94 -61.26
N SER A 185 -2.44 8.87 -61.10
CA SER A 185 -2.41 10.14 -61.85
C SER A 185 -2.09 10.00 -63.34
N TRP A 186 -2.22 8.81 -63.92
CA TRP A 186 -1.89 8.56 -65.32
C TRP A 186 -2.86 7.52 -65.89
N LEU A 187 -3.64 7.97 -66.87
CA LEU A 187 -4.12 7.22 -68.04
C LEU A 187 -5.63 6.93 -68.11
N TRP A 188 -6.17 7.24 -69.29
CA TRP A 188 -7.52 7.71 -69.62
C TRP A 188 -8.27 6.79 -70.61
N LEU A 189 -9.60 7.00 -70.72
CA LEU A 189 -10.53 6.88 -71.89
C LEU A 189 -10.60 5.53 -72.66
N ARG A 190 -11.75 5.08 -73.20
CA ARG A 190 -12.87 5.79 -73.86
C ARG A 190 -14.23 5.52 -73.23
#